data_AF-A0A7J7PHQ0-F1
#
_entry.id   AF-A0A7J7PHQ0-F1
#
_cell.length_a   1.000
_cell.length_b   1.000
_cell.length_c   1.000
_cell.angle_alpha   90.00
_cell.angle_beta   90.00
_cell.angle_gamma   90.00
#
_symmetry.space_group_name_H-M   'P 1'
#
loop_
_entity.id
_entity.type
_entity.pdbx_description
1 polymer ?
#
loop_
_entity_poly.entity_id
_entity_poly.type
_entity_poly.pdbx_seq_one_letter_code
_entity_poly.pdbx_strand_id
1 'polypeptide(L)'
;MTVTAKLRAPSRVGLNCAGGHDQDSLRLQVISNKALEAVADGLLPRLRPILEEVGTASYQLSDADYACGGLEGGWVVRLAGCLQLQLVQPLLTPACWEGLTLLLLYKLLARLEVLLGRKVFSQLRGLQLDKDVRSLVAAARQLTSRPIRDKFARLTQMAIVLGYGHCAEPGAVEEFLEDWGDDTGHTTWRLTPSEVRAVLQQRPDFSRDTIAALPL
;
A
#
# COMPACT_ATOMS: atom_id res chain seq x y z
N MET A 1 26.13 -73.72 -38.09
CA MET A 1 26.49 -72.34 -38.49
C MET A 1 25.33 -71.45 -38.11
N THR A 2 25.49 -70.73 -36.99
CA THR A 2 24.44 -69.93 -36.35
C THR A 2 24.67 -68.48 -36.74
N VAL A 3 23.77 -67.88 -37.53
CA VAL A 3 23.84 -66.46 -37.89
C VAL A 3 22.89 -65.71 -36.98
N THR A 4 23.47 -64.91 -36.10
CA THR A 4 22.84 -64.06 -35.09
C THR A 4 22.15 -62.87 -35.74
N ALA A 5 20.83 -62.74 -35.52
CA ALA A 5 20.06 -61.55 -35.86
C ALA A 5 20.43 -60.38 -34.93
N LYS A 6 20.98 -59.31 -35.50
CA LYS A 6 21.36 -58.08 -34.79
C LYS A 6 20.10 -57.21 -34.60
N LEU A 7 19.44 -57.32 -33.46
CA LEU A 7 18.34 -56.43 -33.05
C LEU A 7 18.88 -54.99 -32.90
N ARG A 8 18.42 -54.09 -33.77
CA ARG A 8 18.66 -52.65 -33.67
C ARG A 8 17.76 -52.09 -32.55
N ALA A 9 18.38 -51.54 -31.50
CA ALA A 9 17.67 -50.87 -30.42
C ALA A 9 16.85 -49.67 -30.95
N PRO A 10 15.66 -49.40 -30.40
CA PRO A 10 14.92 -48.19 -30.73
C PRO A 10 15.66 -46.99 -30.15
N SER A 11 15.95 -46.02 -31.02
CA SER A 11 16.41 -44.69 -30.68
C SER A 11 15.45 -44.04 -29.68
N ARG A 12 15.90 -43.84 -28.44
CA ARG A 12 15.24 -42.97 -27.47
C ARG A 12 15.25 -41.54 -28.01
N VAL A 13 14.18 -41.14 -28.70
CA VAL A 13 13.76 -39.75 -28.71
C VAL A 13 13.19 -39.50 -27.32
N GLY A 14 14.03 -39.07 -26.38
CA GLY A 14 13.56 -38.48 -25.13
C GLY A 14 12.90 -37.16 -25.51
N LEU A 15 11.58 -37.17 -25.65
CA LEU A 15 10.81 -35.98 -25.99
C LEU A 15 11.07 -34.87 -24.95
N ASN A 16 11.33 -33.66 -25.44
CA ASN A 16 11.35 -32.39 -24.70
C ASN A 16 9.98 -32.00 -24.07
N CYS A 17 9.10 -32.96 -23.75
CA CYS A 17 7.74 -32.70 -23.26
C CYS A 17 7.72 -31.97 -21.91
N ALA A 18 8.68 -32.25 -21.02
CA ALA A 18 8.72 -31.63 -19.70
C ALA A 18 8.98 -30.10 -19.79
N GLY A 19 9.89 -29.68 -20.68
CA GLY A 19 10.17 -28.27 -20.90
C GLY A 19 9.00 -27.51 -21.56
N GLY A 20 8.21 -28.18 -22.39
CA GLY A 20 7.00 -27.61 -23.00
C GLY A 20 5.89 -27.34 -21.97
N HIS A 21 5.64 -28.30 -21.07
CA HIS A 21 4.61 -28.16 -20.02
C HIS A 21 4.92 -27.02 -19.03
N ASP A 22 6.18 -26.88 -18.62
CA ASP A 22 6.59 -25.77 -17.74
C ASP A 22 6.42 -24.42 -18.43
N GLN A 23 6.77 -24.33 -19.72
CA GLN A 23 6.63 -23.11 -20.49
C GLN A 23 5.15 -22.71 -20.71
N ASP A 24 4.28 -23.69 -20.94
CA ASP A 24 2.84 -23.44 -21.11
C ASP A 24 2.15 -23.07 -19.79
N SER A 25 2.58 -23.68 -18.67
CA SER A 25 2.14 -23.30 -17.32
C SER A 25 2.47 -21.84 -17.01
N LEU A 26 3.72 -21.42 -17.31
CA LEU A 26 4.15 -20.03 -17.15
C LEU A 26 3.33 -19.07 -18.02
N ARG A 27 3.02 -19.45 -19.26
CA ARG A 27 2.19 -18.64 -20.16
C ARG A 27 0.78 -18.45 -19.62
N LEU A 28 0.15 -19.51 -19.11
CA LEU A 28 -1.18 -19.43 -18.51
C LEU A 28 -1.18 -18.56 -17.26
N GLN A 29 -0.15 -18.67 -16.42
CA GLN A 29 0.00 -17.81 -15.24
C GLN A 29 0.12 -16.33 -15.62
N VAL A 30 0.91 -16.01 -16.65
CA VAL A 30 1.04 -14.64 -17.16
C VAL A 30 -0.29 -14.11 -17.68
N ILE A 31 -1.05 -14.91 -18.45
CA ILE A 31 -2.36 -14.51 -18.96
C ILE A 31 -3.35 -14.28 -17.80
N SER A 32 -3.36 -15.16 -16.80
CA SER A 32 -4.20 -15.03 -15.62
C SER A 32 -3.89 -13.73 -14.86
N ASN A 33 -2.62 -13.43 -14.60
CA ASN A 33 -2.21 -12.21 -13.93
C ASN A 33 -2.65 -10.95 -14.70
N LYS A 34 -2.48 -10.94 -16.04
CA LYS A 34 -2.94 -9.83 -16.89
C LYS A 34 -4.46 -9.67 -16.86
N ALA A 35 -5.21 -10.76 -16.81
CA ALA A 35 -6.66 -10.71 -16.69
C ALA A 35 -7.08 -10.10 -15.34
N LEU A 36 -6.42 -10.48 -14.24
CA LEU A 36 -6.67 -9.89 -12.92
C LEU A 36 -6.31 -8.40 -12.87
N GLU A 37 -5.23 -7.98 -13.51
CA GLU A 37 -4.87 -6.57 -13.66
C GLU A 37 -5.95 -5.78 -14.41
N ALA A 38 -6.45 -6.32 -15.52
CA ALA A 38 -7.53 -5.69 -16.29
C ALA A 38 -8.83 -5.57 -15.48
N VAL A 39 -9.17 -6.59 -14.68
CA VAL A 39 -10.32 -6.53 -13.75
C VAL A 39 -10.10 -5.46 -12.69
N ALA A 40 -8.89 -5.37 -12.10
CA ALA A 40 -8.55 -4.35 -11.12
C ALA A 40 -8.69 -2.93 -11.70
N ASP A 41 -8.22 -2.73 -12.93
CA ASP A 41 -8.32 -1.44 -13.64
C ASP A 41 -9.76 -1.08 -13.99
N GLY A 42 -10.62 -2.06 -14.29
CA GLY A 42 -12.05 -1.84 -14.46
C GLY A 42 -12.80 -1.51 -13.16
N LEU A 43 -12.30 -1.98 -12.01
CA LEU A 43 -12.89 -1.70 -10.70
C LEU A 43 -12.46 -0.35 -10.11
N LEU A 44 -11.25 0.13 -10.42
CA LEU A 44 -10.70 1.39 -9.91
C LEU A 44 -11.62 2.62 -10.14
N PRO A 45 -12.23 2.83 -11.32
CA PRO A 45 -13.17 3.93 -11.53
C PRO A 45 -14.35 3.93 -10.56
N ARG A 46 -14.76 2.77 -10.05
CA ARG A 46 -15.84 2.66 -9.05
C ARG A 46 -15.43 3.17 -7.67
N LEU A 47 -14.13 3.20 -7.39
CA LEU A 47 -13.56 3.77 -6.17
C LEU A 47 -13.29 5.28 -6.31
N ARG A 48 -13.47 5.85 -7.50
CA ARG A 48 -13.22 7.29 -7.71
C ARG A 48 -14.06 8.20 -6.81
N PRO A 49 -15.38 7.98 -6.59
CA PRO A 49 -16.17 8.86 -5.74
C PRO A 49 -15.65 8.90 -4.29
N ILE A 50 -15.22 7.76 -3.76
CA ILE A 50 -14.66 7.69 -2.41
C ILE A 50 -13.27 8.33 -2.34
N LEU A 51 -12.45 8.20 -3.39
CA LEU A 51 -11.16 8.90 -3.48
C LEU A 51 -11.32 10.42 -3.59
N GLU A 52 -12.36 10.90 -4.28
CA GLU A 52 -12.70 12.33 -4.32
C GLU A 52 -13.08 12.84 -2.94
N GLU A 53 -13.78 12.03 -2.14
CA GLU A 53 -14.11 12.35 -0.76
C GLU A 53 -12.87 12.46 0.14
N VAL A 54 -11.90 11.54 0.00
CA VAL A 54 -10.58 11.68 0.64
C VAL A 54 -9.93 13.00 0.22
N GLY A 55 -10.05 13.36 -1.06
CA GLY A 55 -9.61 14.64 -1.63
C GLY A 55 -10.26 15.87 -0.99
N THR A 56 -11.48 15.77 -0.46
CA THR A 56 -12.17 16.87 0.24
C THR A 56 -12.02 16.84 1.76
N ALA A 57 -11.60 15.72 2.34
CA ALA A 57 -11.42 15.60 3.79
C ALA A 57 -10.39 16.62 4.32
N SER A 58 -10.78 17.42 5.31
CA SER A 58 -9.88 18.41 5.92
C SER A 58 -9.02 17.75 7.00
N TYR A 59 -7.71 18.02 6.93
CA TYR A 59 -6.77 17.75 8.03
C TYR A 59 -6.32 19.00 8.78
N GLN A 60 -7.10 20.08 8.66
CA GLN A 60 -7.00 21.27 9.49
C GLN A 60 -8.30 21.39 10.31
N LEU A 61 -8.23 21.08 11.60
CA LEU A 61 -9.32 21.29 12.56
C LEU A 61 -8.78 22.04 13.77
N SER A 62 -9.63 22.85 14.40
CA SER A 62 -9.34 23.44 15.71
C SER A 62 -9.47 22.38 16.82
N ASP A 63 -8.86 22.62 17.98
CA ASP A 63 -8.96 21.72 19.14
C ASP A 63 -10.43 21.48 19.58
N ALA A 64 -11.28 22.49 19.39
CA ALA A 64 -12.71 22.41 19.68
C ALA A 64 -13.43 21.43 18.75
N ASP A 65 -13.11 21.44 17.45
CA ASP A 65 -13.70 20.51 16.48
C ASP A 65 -13.23 19.07 16.72
N TYR A 66 -12.00 18.88 17.22
CA TYR A 66 -11.49 17.57 17.61
C TYR A 66 -12.25 17.00 18.83
N ALA A 67 -12.45 17.83 19.86
CA ALA A 67 -13.17 17.43 21.08
C ALA A 67 -14.66 17.10 20.82
N CYS A 68 -15.29 17.71 19.83
CA CYS A 68 -16.68 17.44 19.43
C CYS A 68 -16.86 16.16 18.58
N GLY A 69 -15.85 15.28 18.50
CA GLY A 69 -15.92 14.06 17.70
C GLY A 69 -15.48 14.28 16.25
N GLY A 70 -14.49 15.16 16.05
CA GLY A 70 -14.07 15.64 14.74
C GLY A 70 -13.81 14.55 13.72
N LEU A 71 -14.57 14.61 12.62
CA LEU A 71 -14.46 13.79 11.41
C LEU A 71 -14.30 12.29 11.74
N GLU A 72 -15.31 11.68 12.34
CA GLU A 72 -15.46 10.21 12.29
C GLU A 72 -15.20 9.76 10.85
N GLY A 73 -14.24 8.85 10.66
CA GLY A 73 -13.61 8.47 9.39
C GLY A 73 -14.58 7.87 8.36
N GLY A 74 -15.56 8.65 7.93
CA GLY A 74 -16.64 8.24 7.04
C GLY A 74 -16.08 7.74 5.72
N TRP A 75 -15.00 8.35 5.23
CA TRP A 75 -14.32 7.88 4.03
C TRP A 75 -13.66 6.52 4.25
N VAL A 76 -13.06 6.25 5.41
CA VAL A 76 -12.40 4.96 5.71
C VAL A 76 -13.41 3.83 5.77
N VAL A 77 -14.53 4.05 6.48
CA VAL A 77 -15.61 3.06 6.59
C VAL A 77 -16.26 2.80 5.24
N ARG A 78 -16.55 3.86 4.46
CA ARG A 78 -17.09 3.73 3.12
C ARG A 78 -16.13 3.01 2.18
N LEU A 79 -14.85 3.36 2.23
CA LEU A 79 -13.83 2.72 1.42
C LEU A 79 -13.70 1.23 1.78
N ALA A 80 -13.69 0.89 3.07
CA ALA A 80 -13.71 -0.49 3.53
C ALA A 80 -14.92 -1.25 2.98
N GLY A 81 -16.11 -0.65 3.02
CA GLY A 81 -17.33 -1.21 2.43
C GLY A 81 -17.23 -1.44 0.92
N CYS A 82 -16.68 -0.47 0.16
CA CYS A 82 -16.46 -0.63 -1.27
C CYS A 82 -15.47 -1.75 -1.62
N LEU A 83 -14.46 -1.99 -0.77
CA LEU A 83 -13.44 -3.01 -0.98
C LEU A 83 -13.93 -4.44 -0.69
N GLN A 84 -15.09 -4.63 -0.04
CA GLN A 84 -15.64 -5.96 0.20
C GLN A 84 -16.03 -6.69 -1.10
N LEU A 85 -16.27 -5.95 -2.20
CA LEU A 85 -16.54 -6.47 -3.56
C LEU A 85 -17.38 -7.76 -3.60
N GLN A 86 -18.46 -7.80 -2.82
CA GLN A 86 -19.26 -9.00 -2.56
C GLN A 86 -19.82 -9.66 -3.83
N LEU A 87 -19.96 -8.91 -4.92
CA LEU A 87 -20.41 -9.42 -6.22
C LEU A 87 -19.31 -10.12 -7.03
N VAL A 88 -18.04 -9.80 -6.78
CA VAL A 88 -16.89 -10.33 -7.53
C VAL A 88 -16.27 -11.53 -6.81
N GLN A 89 -16.25 -11.50 -5.47
CA GLN A 89 -15.68 -12.55 -4.63
C GLN A 89 -16.17 -13.98 -4.99
N PRO A 90 -17.48 -14.25 -5.15
CA PRO A 90 -17.95 -15.62 -5.44
C PRO A 90 -17.62 -16.10 -6.87
N LEU A 91 -17.20 -15.21 -7.77
CA LEU A 91 -16.88 -15.53 -9.16
C LEU A 91 -15.41 -15.94 -9.38
N LEU A 92 -14.58 -15.81 -8.35
CA LEU A 92 -13.14 -16.05 -8.42
C LEU A 92 -12.72 -17.23 -7.56
N THR A 93 -11.70 -17.95 -8.01
CA THR A 93 -11.02 -18.92 -7.15
C THR A 93 -10.32 -18.18 -5.99
N PRO A 94 -10.07 -18.83 -4.84
CA PRO A 94 -9.41 -18.19 -3.70
C PRO A 94 -8.05 -17.55 -4.06
N ALA A 95 -7.27 -18.20 -4.92
CA ALA A 95 -5.99 -17.67 -5.39
C ALA A 95 -6.16 -16.41 -6.27
N CYS A 96 -7.17 -16.39 -7.15
CA CYS A 96 -7.47 -15.23 -7.99
C CYS A 96 -8.03 -14.07 -7.15
N TRP A 97 -8.86 -14.36 -6.14
CA TRP A 97 -9.35 -13.37 -5.20
C TRP A 97 -8.23 -12.72 -4.39
N GLU A 98 -7.27 -13.52 -3.87
CA GLU A 98 -6.09 -12.99 -3.20
C GLU A 98 -5.28 -12.08 -4.13
N GLY A 99 -4.99 -12.54 -5.36
CA GLY A 99 -4.25 -11.75 -6.35
C GLY A 99 -4.93 -10.43 -6.68
N LEU A 100 -6.25 -10.47 -6.95
CA LEU A 100 -7.05 -9.28 -7.23
C LEU A 100 -7.06 -8.30 -6.05
N THR A 101 -7.29 -8.80 -4.83
CA THR A 101 -7.31 -7.98 -3.61
C THR A 101 -5.99 -7.26 -3.41
N LEU A 102 -4.86 -7.95 -3.57
CA LEU A 102 -3.53 -7.35 -3.43
C LEU A 102 -3.25 -6.31 -4.53
N LEU A 103 -3.65 -6.56 -5.78
CA LEU A 103 -3.52 -5.60 -6.88
C LEU A 103 -4.34 -4.34 -6.63
N LEU A 104 -5.58 -4.50 -6.16
CA LEU A 104 -6.45 -3.38 -5.82
C LEU A 104 -5.91 -2.57 -4.65
N LEU A 105 -5.47 -3.23 -3.58
CA LEU A 105 -4.84 -2.56 -2.44
C LEU A 105 -3.60 -1.78 -2.89
N TYR A 106 -2.73 -2.37 -3.72
CA TYR A 106 -1.55 -1.68 -4.24
C TYR A 106 -1.93 -0.40 -5.00
N LYS A 107 -2.85 -0.50 -5.96
CA LYS A 107 -3.28 0.64 -6.77
C LYS A 107 -4.00 1.70 -5.92
N LEU A 108 -4.82 1.28 -4.97
CA LEU A 108 -5.53 2.17 -4.05
C LEU A 108 -4.57 2.93 -3.14
N LEU A 109 -3.64 2.24 -2.49
CA LEU A 109 -2.69 2.85 -1.56
C LEU A 109 -1.80 3.87 -2.27
N ALA A 110 -1.38 3.59 -3.50
CA ALA A 110 -0.65 4.56 -4.32
C ALA A 110 -1.48 5.83 -4.59
N ARG A 111 -2.80 5.71 -4.81
CA ARG A 111 -3.68 6.88 -4.99
C ARG A 111 -3.91 7.64 -3.67
N LEU A 112 -4.11 6.93 -2.57
CA LEU A 112 -4.25 7.53 -1.25
C LEU A 112 -3.00 8.31 -0.85
N GLU A 113 -1.82 7.76 -1.10
CA GLU A 113 -0.55 8.42 -0.83
C GLU A 113 -0.44 9.76 -1.56
N VAL A 114 -0.81 9.81 -2.85
CA VAL A 114 -0.82 11.06 -3.62
C VAL A 114 -1.85 12.06 -3.09
N LEU A 115 -3.04 11.59 -2.69
CA LEU A 115 -4.11 12.47 -2.20
C LEU A 115 -3.76 13.06 -0.83
N LEU A 116 -3.30 12.22 0.10
CA LEU A 116 -2.85 12.61 1.43
C LEU A 116 -1.56 13.45 1.34
N GLY A 117 -0.71 13.15 0.36
CA GLY A 117 0.51 13.88 0.00
C GLY A 117 0.29 15.37 -0.29
N ARG A 118 -0.94 15.76 -0.64
CA ARG A 118 -1.33 17.14 -0.99
C ARG A 118 -2.09 17.85 0.13
N LYS A 119 -2.34 17.16 1.24
CA LYS A 119 -3.07 17.72 2.37
C LYS A 119 -2.15 18.57 3.22
N VAL A 120 -2.77 19.43 4.01
CA VAL A 120 -2.12 20.18 5.07
C VAL A 120 -2.68 19.67 6.39
N PHE A 121 -1.81 19.40 7.34
CA PHE A 121 -2.15 18.79 8.62
C PHE A 121 -1.94 19.79 9.76
N SER A 122 -2.82 19.76 10.75
CA SER A 122 -2.53 20.29 12.08
C SER A 122 -1.95 19.17 12.98
N GLN A 123 -1.30 19.57 14.08
CA GLN A 123 -0.64 18.65 15.03
C GLN A 123 -1.55 17.50 15.48
N LEU A 124 -2.75 17.82 15.99
CA LEU A 124 -3.72 16.83 16.47
C LEU A 124 -4.22 15.87 15.38
N ARG A 125 -3.98 16.19 14.09
CA ARG A 125 -4.50 15.45 12.95
C ARG A 125 -3.47 14.58 12.23
N GLY A 126 -2.19 14.64 12.61
CA GLY A 126 -1.25 13.53 12.35
C GLY A 126 -1.75 12.24 13.02
N LEU A 127 -2.25 12.36 14.25
CA LEU A 127 -2.89 11.25 14.98
C LEU A 127 -4.17 10.76 14.32
N GLN A 128 -4.95 11.65 13.69
CA GLN A 128 -6.14 11.24 12.93
C GLN A 128 -5.76 10.41 11.70
N LEU A 129 -4.72 10.81 10.97
CA LEU A 129 -4.21 10.00 9.87
C LEU A 129 -3.74 8.63 10.34
N ASP A 130 -3.05 8.56 11.48
CA ASP A 130 -2.65 7.27 12.07
C ASP A 130 -3.87 6.39 12.39
N LYS A 131 -4.95 6.95 12.98
CA LYS A 131 -6.20 6.22 13.20
C LYS A 131 -6.84 5.73 11.90
N ASP A 132 -6.88 6.58 10.87
CA ASP A 132 -7.43 6.24 9.55
C ASP A 132 -6.63 5.09 8.92
N VAL A 133 -5.30 5.17 8.94
CA VAL A 133 -4.39 4.13 8.41
C VAL A 133 -4.56 2.82 9.19
N ARG A 134 -4.63 2.86 10.53
CA ARG A 134 -4.89 1.66 11.35
C ARG A 134 -6.24 1.02 11.01
N SER A 135 -7.26 1.83 10.78
CA SER A 135 -8.60 1.38 10.41
C SER A 135 -8.62 0.75 9.00
N LEU A 136 -7.89 1.33 8.05
CA LEU A 136 -7.71 0.73 6.72
C LEU A 136 -6.95 -0.60 6.78
N VAL A 137 -5.89 -0.70 7.59
CA VAL A 137 -5.17 -1.96 7.79
C VAL A 137 -6.10 -3.03 8.36
N ALA A 138 -6.93 -2.68 9.36
CA ALA A 138 -7.89 -3.60 9.94
C ALA A 138 -8.94 -4.07 8.91
N ALA A 139 -9.47 -3.16 8.09
CA ALA A 139 -10.40 -3.51 7.02
C ALA A 139 -9.75 -4.40 5.95
N ALA A 140 -8.54 -4.07 5.49
CA ALA A 140 -7.84 -4.84 4.48
C ALA A 140 -7.46 -6.25 4.95
N ARG A 141 -7.21 -6.45 6.26
CA ARG A 141 -6.98 -7.79 6.84
C ARG A 141 -8.18 -8.71 6.72
N GLN A 142 -9.40 -8.17 6.63
CA GLN A 142 -10.61 -8.99 6.45
C GLN A 142 -10.73 -9.52 5.01
N LEU A 143 -10.01 -8.92 4.05
CA LEU A 143 -10.11 -9.24 2.63
C LEU A 143 -9.09 -10.28 2.15
N THR A 144 -7.97 -10.43 2.87
CA THR A 144 -6.87 -11.31 2.48
C THR A 144 -6.18 -11.98 3.67
N SER A 145 -5.73 -13.22 3.46
CA SER A 145 -4.92 -13.97 4.41
C SER A 145 -3.43 -13.54 4.39
N ARG A 146 -3.01 -12.85 3.33
CA ARG A 146 -1.62 -12.49 3.07
C ARG A 146 -1.16 -11.38 4.02
N PRO A 147 0.14 -11.36 4.40
CA PRO A 147 0.68 -10.25 5.17
C PRO A 147 0.62 -8.96 4.36
N ILE A 148 -0.19 -8.00 4.81
CA ILE A 148 -0.39 -6.71 4.14
C ILE A 148 0.28 -5.53 4.85
N ARG A 149 0.84 -5.72 6.05
CA ARG A 149 1.45 -4.60 6.83
C ARG A 149 2.46 -3.83 6.00
N ASP A 150 3.31 -4.54 5.28
CA ASP A 150 4.32 -3.96 4.38
C ASP A 150 3.74 -3.11 3.26
N LYS A 151 2.49 -3.35 2.84
CA LYS A 151 1.84 -2.54 1.80
C LYS A 151 1.44 -1.15 2.32
N PHE A 152 1.16 -1.04 3.62
CA PHE A 152 0.76 0.21 4.27
C PHE A 152 1.94 1.00 4.85
N ALA A 153 3.15 0.44 4.83
CA ALA A 153 4.33 1.00 5.49
C ALA A 153 4.57 2.48 5.15
N ARG A 154 4.41 2.90 3.89
CA ARG A 154 4.60 4.30 3.48
C ARG A 154 3.56 5.24 4.11
N LEU A 155 2.28 4.87 4.09
CA LEU A 155 1.22 5.66 4.74
C LEU A 155 1.39 5.71 6.27
N THR A 156 1.80 4.59 6.88
CA THR A 156 2.12 4.55 8.32
C THR A 156 3.31 5.46 8.64
N GLN A 157 4.36 5.44 7.83
CA GLN A 157 5.52 6.31 8.00
C GLN A 157 5.17 7.79 7.80
N MET A 158 4.30 8.13 6.84
CA MET A 158 3.77 9.49 6.72
C MET A 158 3.03 9.92 7.99
N ALA A 159 2.19 9.06 8.57
CA ALA A 159 1.48 9.35 9.80
C ALA A 159 2.43 9.54 11.01
N ILE A 160 3.49 8.72 11.08
CA ILE A 160 4.56 8.85 12.07
C ILE A 160 5.27 10.21 11.91
N VAL A 161 5.76 10.55 10.72
CA VAL A 161 6.43 11.85 10.43
C VAL A 161 5.54 13.03 10.78
N LEU A 162 4.26 12.98 10.44
CA LEU A 162 3.29 14.02 10.76
C LEU A 162 2.89 14.06 12.24
N GLY A 163 3.16 12.99 12.99
CA GLY A 163 2.83 12.83 14.40
C GLY A 163 3.92 13.29 15.37
N TYR A 164 5.16 13.47 14.90
CA TYR A 164 6.25 13.97 15.73
C TYR A 164 6.06 15.45 16.11
N GLY A 165 6.43 15.77 17.37
CA GLY A 165 6.75 17.12 17.82
C GLY A 165 5.59 18.02 18.29
N HIS A 166 5.85 18.79 19.36
CA HIS A 166 5.15 20.04 19.69
C HIS A 166 5.87 21.22 19.01
N CYS A 167 5.16 21.96 18.18
CA CYS A 167 5.70 23.06 17.35
C CYS A 167 6.27 24.23 18.14
N ALA A 168 5.95 24.31 19.44
CA ALA A 168 6.35 25.40 20.32
C ALA A 168 7.68 25.15 21.03
N GLU A 169 8.18 23.92 21.02
CA GLU A 169 9.44 23.54 21.68
C GLU A 169 10.58 23.52 20.65
N PRO A 170 11.68 24.26 20.87
CA PRO A 170 12.88 24.08 20.09
C PRO A 170 13.37 22.63 20.21
N GLY A 171 13.60 21.95 19.09
CA GLY A 171 14.07 20.55 19.05
C GLY A 171 13.00 19.51 18.67
N ALA A 172 11.75 19.89 18.41
CA ALA A 172 10.70 18.94 17.99
C ALA A 172 11.01 18.17 16.69
N VAL A 173 11.82 18.76 15.80
CA VAL A 173 12.28 18.10 14.57
C VAL A 173 13.55 17.27 14.81
N GLU A 174 14.28 17.56 15.88
CA GLU A 174 15.47 16.79 16.31
C GLU A 174 15.05 15.45 16.95
N GLU A 175 13.91 15.42 17.65
CA GLU A 175 13.28 14.17 18.15
C GLU A 175 13.04 13.17 17.00
N PHE A 176 12.56 13.67 15.85
CA PHE A 176 12.41 12.82 14.66
C PHE A 176 13.75 12.28 14.14
N LEU A 177 14.85 13.04 14.26
CA LEU A 177 16.16 12.63 13.78
C LEU A 177 16.76 11.50 14.63
N GLU A 178 16.34 11.34 15.89
CA GLU A 178 16.74 10.21 16.73
C GLU A 178 16.18 8.87 16.20
N ASP A 179 15.01 8.92 15.56
CA ASP A 179 14.34 7.76 14.96
C ASP A 179 14.62 7.60 13.45
N TRP A 180 15.29 8.58 12.82
CA TRP A 180 15.65 8.58 11.40
C TRP A 180 17.01 7.92 11.14
N GLY A 181 17.10 7.11 10.08
CA GLY A 181 18.33 6.45 9.64
C GLY A 181 18.27 4.92 9.75
N ASP A 182 19.24 4.26 9.11
CA ASP A 182 19.28 2.80 9.02
C ASP A 182 19.72 2.13 10.34
N ASP A 183 20.35 2.89 11.24
CA ASP A 183 20.94 2.40 12.50
C ASP A 183 19.97 2.40 13.69
N THR A 184 18.74 2.90 13.53
CA THR A 184 17.81 3.08 14.66
C THR A 184 17.10 1.79 15.08
N GLY A 185 17.19 0.71 14.28
CA GLY A 185 16.72 -0.64 14.63
C GLY A 185 15.20 -0.82 14.84
N HIS A 186 14.44 0.27 15.03
CA HIS A 186 13.04 0.28 15.38
C HIS A 186 12.09 0.48 14.17
N THR A 187 12.53 1.21 13.15
CA THR A 187 11.73 1.46 11.93
C THR A 187 12.58 1.32 10.67
N THR A 188 12.20 0.41 9.77
CA THR A 188 12.80 0.34 8.43
C THR A 188 12.12 1.34 7.52
N TRP A 189 12.72 2.52 7.37
CA TRP A 189 12.18 3.61 6.54
C TRP A 189 12.08 3.23 5.06
N ARG A 190 10.93 3.52 4.45
CA ARG A 190 10.65 3.35 3.01
C ARG A 190 10.40 4.67 2.29
N LEU A 191 10.35 5.76 3.05
CA LEU A 191 10.36 7.11 2.54
C LEU A 191 11.82 7.51 2.32
N THR A 192 12.09 8.18 1.21
CA THR A 192 13.38 8.81 0.94
C THR A 192 13.51 10.12 1.73
N PRO A 193 14.73 10.65 1.94
CA PRO A 193 14.93 11.95 2.58
C PRO A 193 14.09 13.07 1.95
N SER A 194 13.99 13.10 0.61
CA SER A 194 13.16 14.07 -0.12
C SER A 194 11.67 13.91 0.17
N GLU A 195 11.19 12.68 0.32
CA GLU A 195 9.79 12.41 0.63
C GLU A 195 9.46 12.81 2.07
N VAL A 196 10.37 12.55 3.02
CA VAL A 196 10.20 13.01 4.41
C VAL A 196 10.12 14.54 4.49
N ARG A 197 11.01 15.26 3.79
CA ARG A 197 10.92 16.73 3.71
C ARG A 197 9.57 17.18 3.14
N ALA A 198 9.08 16.52 2.09
CA ALA A 198 7.78 16.83 1.50
C ALA A 198 6.62 16.57 2.47
N VAL A 199 6.68 15.50 3.28
CA VAL A 199 5.68 15.19 4.31
C VAL A 199 5.73 16.23 5.45
N LEU A 200 6.92 16.58 5.94
CA LEU A 200 7.09 17.63 6.96
C LEU A 200 6.55 18.99 6.47
N GLN A 201 6.69 19.32 5.19
CA GLN A 201 6.15 20.55 4.60
C GLN A 201 4.61 20.62 4.60
N GLN A 202 3.92 19.52 4.87
CA GLN A 202 2.46 19.51 5.01
C GLN A 202 2.00 20.09 6.37
N ARG A 203 2.93 20.32 7.30
CA ARG A 203 2.69 20.98 8.60
C ARG A 203 3.06 22.46 8.47
N PRO A 204 2.07 23.38 8.42
CA PRO A 204 2.34 24.80 8.21
C PRO A 204 3.05 25.46 9.40
N ASP A 205 3.00 24.81 10.55
CA ASP A 205 3.70 25.15 11.77
C ASP A 205 5.23 24.90 11.70
N PHE A 206 5.71 24.11 10.75
CA PHE A 206 7.14 23.89 10.56
C PHE A 206 7.76 24.90 9.61
N SER A 207 8.84 25.55 10.05
CA SER A 207 9.60 26.47 9.20
C SER A 207 10.25 25.71 8.04
N ARG A 208 10.09 26.23 6.83
CA ARG A 208 10.68 25.65 5.61
C ARG A 208 12.20 25.64 5.65
N ASP A 209 12.81 26.66 6.26
CA ASP A 209 14.26 26.77 6.37
C ASP A 209 14.80 25.70 7.34
N THR A 210 14.08 25.45 8.44
CA THR A 210 14.41 24.37 9.38
C THR A 210 14.32 23.01 8.70
N ILE A 211 13.26 22.73 7.93
CA ILE A 211 13.12 21.47 7.18
C ILE A 211 14.24 21.29 6.15
N ALA A 212 14.63 22.37 5.46
CA ALA A 212 15.69 22.34 4.46
C ALA A 212 17.07 22.06 5.07
N ALA A 213 17.30 22.54 6.29
CA ALA A 213 18.56 22.37 7.02
C ALA A 213 18.72 20.97 7.67
N LEU A 214 17.69 20.11 7.63
CA LEU A 214 17.75 18.79 8.28
C LEU A 214 18.75 17.85 7.60
N PRO A 215 19.62 17.18 8.39
CA PRO A 215 20.57 16.18 7.92
C PRO A 215 19.87 14.82 7.72
N LEU A 216 19.01 14.73 6.69
CA LEU A 216 18.26 13.53 6.31
C LEU A 216 18.94 12.73 5.20
#